data_AF-A0ABD0NSW9-F1
#
_entry.id   AF-A0ABD0NSW9-F1
#
_cell.length_a   1.000
_cell.length_b   1.000
_cell.length_c   1.000
_cell.angle_alpha   90.00
_cell.angle_beta   90.00
_cell.angle_gamma   90.00
#
_symmetry.space_group_name_H-M   'P 1'
#
loop_
_entity.id
_entity.type
_entity.pdbx_description
1 polymer ?
#
loop_
_entity_poly.entity_id
_entity_poly.type
_entity_poly.pdbx_seq_one_letter_code
_entity_poly.pdbx_strand_id
1 'polypeptide(L)' 'MYALSTRMFSIDRVSVPYSWNHTITYGPSKGKMPYLVQTLHASAISALYRPLEEMLEFAIHATIAKG' A
#
# COMPACT_ATOMS: atom_id res chain seq x y z
N MET A 1 8.13 -9.53 -7.00
CA MET A 1 6.87 -9.60 -6.24
C MET A 1 5.77 -8.91 -7.03
N TYR A 2 4.57 -9.47 -7.07
CA TYR A 2 3.40 -8.86 -7.69
C TYR A 2 2.31 -8.71 -6.64
N ALA A 3 1.61 -7.58 -6.64
CA ALA A 3 0.49 -7.31 -5.77
C ALA A 3 -0.63 -6.59 -6.53
N LEU A 4 -1.87 -7.00 -6.27
CA LEU A 4 -3.09 -6.39 -6.80
C LEU A 4 -4.07 -6.22 -5.65
N SER A 5 -4.69 -5.04 -5.55
CA SER A 5 -5.73 -4.76 -4.55
C SER A 5 -6.76 -3.79 -5.11
N THR A 6 -8.04 -4.09 -4.93
CA THR A 6 -9.16 -3.16 -5.16
C THR A 6 -9.79 -2.80 -3.82
N ARG A 7 -9.98 -1.51 -3.56
CA ARG A 7 -10.50 -0.99 -2.29
C ARG A 7 -11.46 0.16 -2.55
N MET A 8 -12.34 0.42 -1.58
CA MET A 8 -13.15 1.63 -1.55
C MET A 8 -12.41 2.70 -0.75
N PHE A 9 -12.40 3.92 -1.26
CA PHE A 9 -11.93 5.11 -0.55
C PHE A 9 -13.08 6.10 -0.44
N SER A 10 -13.21 6.79 0.69
CA SER A 10 -14.32 7.71 0.92
C SER A 10 -13.86 9.07 1.44
N ILE A 11 -14.39 10.15 0.87
CA ILE A 11 -14.25 11.53 1.33
C ILE A 11 -15.64 12.16 1.31
N ASP A 12 -16.00 12.91 2.36
CA ASP A 12 -17.24 13.69 2.43
C ASP A 12 -18.49 12.90 1.97
N ARG A 13 -18.59 11.65 2.44
CA ARG A 13 -19.68 10.69 2.14
C ARG A 13 -19.72 10.18 0.69
N VAL A 14 -18.76 10.55 -0.15
CA VAL A 14 -18.58 10.01 -1.49
C VAL A 14 -17.57 8.88 -1.43
N SER A 15 -17.97 7.69 -1.89
CA SER A 15 -17.09 6.52 -1.97
C SER A 15 -16.73 6.22 -3.42
N VAL A 16 -15.44 6.12 -3.71
CA VAL A 16 -14.92 5.77 -5.03
C VAL A 16 -14.07 4.49 -4.94
N PRO A 17 -14.25 3.52 -5.87
CA PRO A 17 -13.35 2.38 -5.96
C PRO A 17 -12.00 2.83 -6.53
N TYR A 18 -10.93 2.25 -6.02
CA TYR A 18 -9.60 2.34 -6.62
C TYR A 18 -8.94 0.97 -6.67
N SER A 19 -8.15 0.76 -7.71
CA SER A 19 -7.35 -0.45 -7.90
C SER A 19 -5.88 -0.08 -7.93
N TRP A 20 -5.07 -0.80 -7.16
CA TRP A 20 -3.63 -0.67 -7.13
C TRP A 20 -2.99 -1.96 -7.64
N ASN A 21 -2.18 -1.84 -8.68
CA ASN A 21 -1.41 -2.92 -9.28
C ASN A 21 0.07 -2.53 -9.20
N HIS A 22 0.89 -3.37 -8.58
CA HIS A 22 2.29 -3.06 -8.36
C HIS A 22 3.20 -4.27 -8.53
N THR A 23 4.35 -4.01 -9.12
CA THR A 23 5.42 -4.99 -9.30
C THR A 23 6.67 -4.47 -8.63
N ILE A 24 7.21 -5.24 -7.67
CA ILE A 24 8.50 -4.96 -7.03
C ILE A 24 9.52 -5.91 -7.64
N THR A 25 10.58 -5.35 -8.23
CA THR A 25 11.70 -6.12 -8.76
C THR A 25 12.68 -6.46 -7.64
N TYR A 26 13.25 -7.66 -7.69
CA TYR A 26 14.27 -8.09 -6.75
C TYR A 26 15.61 -8.12 -7.46
N GLY A 27 16.63 -7.51 -6.84
CA GLY A 27 17.97 -7.44 -7.40
C GLY A 27 18.56 -8.84 -7.57
N PRO A 28 19.09 -9.22 -8.75
CA PRO A 28 19.63 -10.56 -8.99
C PRO A 28 20.79 -10.93 -8.05
N SER A 29 21.57 -9.94 -7.61
CA SER A 29 22.67 -10.13 -6.66
C SER A 29 22.24 -10.54 -5.25
N LYS A 30 20.95 -10.44 -4.95
CA LYS A 30 20.37 -10.82 -3.65
C LYS A 30 19.83 -12.27 -3.65
N GLY A 31 20.02 -13.01 -4.74
CA GLY A 31 19.60 -14.40 -4.88
C GLY A 31 18.17 -14.55 -5.43
N LYS A 32 17.59 -15.74 -5.25
CA LYS A 32 16.21 -16.02 -5.68
C LYS A 32 15.24 -15.53 -4.62
N MET A 33 14.28 -14.69 -5.02
CA MET A 33 13.14 -14.36 -4.16
C MET A 33 12.41 -15.67 -3.78
N PRO A 34 12.28 -16.01 -2.48
CA PRO A 34 11.58 -17.22 -2.08
C PRO A 34 10.11 -17.16 -2.52
N TYR A 35 9.59 -18.26 -3.09
CA TYR A 35 8.17 -18.37 -3.42
C TYR A 35 7.38 -18.55 -2.13
N LEU A 36 6.92 -17.43 -1.57
CA LEU A 36 6.04 -17.40 -0.42
C LEU A 36 4.93 -16.39 -0.70
N VAL A 37 3.68 -16.83 -0.55
CA VAL A 37 2.55 -15.89 -0.46
C VAL A 37 2.58 -15.29 0.94
N GLN A 38 2.59 -13.96 1.02
CA GLN A 38 2.49 -13.22 2.26
C GLN A 38 1.34 -12.23 2.15
N THR A 39 0.67 -12.00 3.27
CA THR A 39 -0.42 -11.02 3.37
C THR A 39 0.12 -9.77 4.07
N LEU A 40 -0.02 -8.62 3.40
CA LEU A 40 0.20 -7.30 3.99
C LEU A 40 -1.11 -6.83 4.63
N HIS A 41 -1.11 -6.67 5.94
CA HIS A 41 -2.21 -6.05 6.68
C HIS A 41 -1.90 -4.58 6.88
N ALA A 42 -2.76 -3.70 6.39
CA ALA A 42 -2.68 -2.26 6.57
C ALA A 42 -3.87 -1.76 7.39
N SER A 43 -3.61 -0.88 8.35
CA SER A 43 -4.59 -0.32 9.29
C SER A 43 -4.17 1.09 9.71
N ALA A 44 -5.06 1.80 10.42
CA ALA A 44 -4.80 3.15 10.91
C ALA A 44 -4.24 4.09 9.83
N ILE A 45 -4.86 4.08 8.65
CA ILE A 45 -4.43 4.87 7.49
C ILE A 45 -4.93 6.31 7.67
N SER A 46 -4.03 7.29 7.59
CA SER A 46 -4.37 8.70 7.58
C SER A 46 -3.55 9.47 6.55
N ALA A 47 -4.13 10.53 6.01
CA ALA A 47 -3.47 11.47 5.13
C ALA A 47 -3.82 12.91 5.54
N LEU A 48 -2.85 13.82 5.53
CA LEU A 48 -3.06 15.23 5.82
C LEU A 48 -2.31 16.07 4.79
N TYR A 49 -3.05 16.89 4.06
CA TYR A 49 -2.48 17.89 3.16
C TYR A 49 -2.36 19.23 3.87
N ARG A 50 -1.16 19.82 3.87
CA ARG A 50 -0.85 21.15 4.41
C ARG A 50 -0.58 22.11 3.25
N PRO A 51 -1.57 22.89 2.78
CA PRO A 51 -1.43 23.67 1.55
C PRO A 51 -0.35 24.74 1.60
N LEU A 52 -0.16 25.39 2.76
CA LEU A 52 0.84 26.45 2.94
C LEU A 52 2.29 25.93 2.85
N GLU A 53 2.47 24.66 3.18
CA GLU A 53 3.77 23.98 3.16
C GLU A 53 3.95 23.12 1.91
N GLU A 54 2.93 23.06 1.04
CA GLU A 54 2.86 22.15 -0.12
C GLU A 54 3.19 20.69 0.24
N MET A 55 2.86 20.27 1.46
CA MET A 55 3.26 18.98 2.01
C MET A 55 2.06 18.05 2.19
N LEU A 56 2.24 16.80 1.79
CA LEU A 56 1.29 15.72 2.00
C LEU A 56 1.89 14.66 2.92
N GLU A 57 1.33 14.55 4.11
CA GLU A 57 1.73 13.57 5.11
C GLU A 57 0.85 12.32 5.01
N PHE A 58 1.47 11.14 5.09
CA PHE A 58 0.77 9.86 5.17
C PHE A 58 1.27 9.06 6.37
N ALA A 59 0.35 8.42 7.09
CA ALA A 59 0.68 7.45 8.13
C ALA A 59 -0.12 6.16 7.91
N ILE A 60 0.56 5.02 8.06
CA ILE A 60 -0.01 3.69 7.86
C ILE A 60 0.63 2.75 8.88
N HIS A 61 -0.20 2.00 9.62
CA HIS A 61 0.27 0.87 10.41
C HIS A 61 0.21 -0.41 9.56
N ALA A 62 1.36 -1.06 9.39
CA ALA A 62 1.51 -2.21 8.49
C ALA A 62 2.17 -3.41 9.17
N THR A 63 1.63 -4.61 8.93
CA THR A 63 2.23 -5.89 9.35
C THR A 63 2.22 -6.88 8.20
N ILE A 64 3.19 -7.81 8.19
CA ILE A 64 3.32 -8.86 7.17
C ILE A 64 3.23 -10.22 7.86
N ALA A 65 2.36 -11.09 7.35
CA ALA A 65 2.21 -12.46 7.81
C ALA A 65 2.27 -13.44 6.63
N LYS A 66 2.45 -14.73 6.92
CA LYS A 66 2.24 -15.78 5.91
C LYS A 66 0.77 -15.75 5.45
N GLY A 67 0.56 -15.93 4.15
CA GLY A 67 -0.77 -15.94 3.53
C GLY A 67 -1.57 -17.19 3.87
#